data_AF-A0A958Z5E0-F1
#
_entry.id   AF-A0A958Z5E0-F1
#
_cell.length_a   1.000
_cell.length_b   1.000
_cell.length_c   1.000
_cell.angle_alpha   90.00
_cell.angle_beta   90.00
_cell.angle_gamma   90.00
#
_symmetry.space_group_name_H-M   'P 1'
#
loop_
_entity.id
_entity.type
_entity.pdbx_description
1 polymer ?
#
loop_
_entity_poly.entity_id
_entity_poly.type
_entity_poly.pdbx_seq_one_letter_code
_entity_poly.pdbx_strand_id
1 'polypeptide(L)'
;FEIEAIVKAAWSGIEVKNIPIQVHYELEDRVSHFRPFKDFTRISILNTWFVLVTFFYIKPRNLFRKLKKKGFKRFLMEDLLGSDDSAEKKAFSIALGVFIGLSPIWGFHTVTVIFLALLLNLNKVIAFAFSNVSLPPFIPFILYFSLKLGSWILGESFVLSMSEIDPSIELVKYLKSYIVGSLVLSVTAAISCGILSYIFLMLFERKKILDNG
;
A
#
# COMPACT_ATOMS: atom_id res chain seq x y z
N PHE A 1 -31.80 -2.61 14.32
CA PHE A 1 -31.24 -3.92 14.67
C PHE A 1 -30.98 -4.79 13.45
N GLU A 2 -31.87 -4.82 12.45
CA GLU A 2 -31.71 -5.68 11.26
C GLU A 2 -30.41 -5.46 10.47
N ILE A 3 -30.08 -4.20 10.12
CA ILE A 3 -28.86 -3.87 9.36
C ILE A 3 -27.60 -4.30 10.13
N GLU A 4 -27.56 -4.06 11.44
CA GLU A 4 -26.44 -4.43 12.30
C GLU A 4 -26.22 -5.95 12.35
N ALA A 5 -27.30 -6.74 12.43
CA ALA A 5 -27.23 -8.19 12.42
C ALA A 5 -26.64 -8.70 11.09
N ILE A 6 -27.10 -8.14 9.96
CA ILE A 6 -26.61 -8.50 8.62
C ILE A 6 -25.11 -8.17 8.48
N VAL A 7 -24.69 -6.97 8.89
CA VAL A 7 -23.28 -6.54 8.81
C VAL A 7 -22.38 -7.42 9.69
N LYS A 8 -22.79 -7.71 10.94
CA LYS A 8 -22.03 -8.57 11.85
C LYS A 8 -21.97 -10.03 11.40
N ALA A 9 -23.04 -10.54 10.79
CA ALA A 9 -23.05 -11.87 10.18
C ALA A 9 -22.02 -11.95 9.04
N ALA A 10 -22.01 -10.96 8.14
CA ALA A 10 -21.04 -10.87 7.06
C ALA A 10 -19.58 -10.78 7.60
N TRP A 11 -19.33 -9.97 8.65
CA TRP A 11 -18.01 -9.88 9.29
C TRP A 11 -17.55 -11.18 9.97
N SER A 12 -18.50 -12.03 10.36
CA SER A 12 -18.24 -13.35 10.94
C SER A 12 -17.99 -14.43 9.88
N GLY A 13 -18.09 -14.08 8.59
CA GLY A 13 -17.93 -15.01 7.47
C GLY A 13 -19.19 -15.81 7.15
N ILE A 14 -20.35 -15.40 7.68
CA ILE A 14 -21.64 -15.99 7.32
C ILE A 14 -22.06 -15.41 5.97
N GLU A 15 -22.43 -16.29 5.04
CA GLU A 15 -22.88 -15.89 3.71
C GLU A 15 -24.24 -15.18 3.80
N VAL A 16 -24.28 -13.91 3.35
CA VAL A 16 -25.51 -13.11 3.28
C VAL A 16 -26.02 -13.11 1.84
N LYS A 17 -27.21 -13.66 1.60
CA LYS A 17 -27.85 -13.71 0.28
C LYS A 17 -29.03 -12.77 0.22
N ASN A 18 -29.16 -12.03 -0.88
CA ASN A 18 -30.37 -11.29 -1.19
C ASN A 18 -31.39 -12.26 -1.79
N ILE A 19 -32.58 -12.32 -1.20
CA ILE A 19 -33.69 -13.13 -1.70
C ILE A 19 -34.80 -12.16 -2.09
N PRO A 20 -35.26 -12.16 -3.35
CA PRO A 20 -36.39 -11.32 -3.76
C PRO A 20 -37.67 -11.89 -3.13
N ILE A 21 -38.36 -11.06 -2.36
CA ILE A 21 -39.64 -11.41 -1.72
C ILE A 21 -40.69 -10.47 -2.29
N GLN A 22 -41.78 -11.04 -2.82
CA GLN A 22 -42.94 -10.23 -3.22
C GLN A 22 -43.73 -9.87 -1.97
N VAL A 23 -43.87 -8.57 -1.71
CA VAL A 23 -44.61 -8.05 -0.56
C VAL A 23 -45.80 -7.26 -1.11
N HIS A 24 -47.01 -7.60 -0.65
CA HIS A 24 -48.20 -6.81 -0.93
C HIS A 24 -48.21 -5.61 0.01
N TYR A 25 -48.07 -4.40 -0.54
CA TYR A 25 -48.17 -3.16 0.21
C TYR A 25 -49.57 -2.56 0.02
N GLU A 26 -50.37 -2.56 1.08
CA GLU A 26 -51.66 -1.87 1.10
C GLU A 26 -51.40 -0.36 1.23
N LEU A 27 -51.79 0.41 0.22
CA LEU A 27 -51.50 1.85 0.13
C LEU A 27 -52.38 2.70 1.04
N GLU A 28 -53.56 2.19 1.42
CA GLU A 28 -54.61 2.93 2.11
C GLU A 28 -54.36 3.04 3.63
N ASP A 29 -53.84 2.00 4.28
CA ASP A 29 -53.54 1.97 5.73
C ASP A 29 -52.04 2.19 6.03
N ARG A 30 -51.35 3.00 5.22
CA ARG A 30 -49.91 3.22 5.37
C ARG A 30 -49.58 4.06 6.60
N VAL A 31 -49.18 3.40 7.68
CA VAL A 31 -48.58 4.06 8.86
C VAL A 31 -47.06 4.07 8.76
N SER A 32 -46.45 5.25 8.58
CA SER A 32 -45.00 5.41 8.58
C SER A 32 -44.47 5.54 10.01
N HIS A 33 -43.73 4.53 10.48
CA HIS A 33 -43.00 4.61 11.76
C HIS A 33 -41.68 5.40 11.67
N PHE A 34 -41.30 5.86 10.48
CA PHE A 34 -40.03 6.53 10.25
C PHE A 34 -40.07 7.99 10.72
N ARG A 35 -39.14 8.36 11.60
CA ARG A 35 -38.93 9.72 12.11
C ARG A 35 -37.75 10.34 11.35
N PRO A 36 -37.99 11.22 10.35
CA PRO A 36 -37.01 11.56 9.33
C PRO A 36 -35.63 11.93 9.88
N PHE A 37 -35.56 12.92 10.78
CA PHE A 37 -34.28 13.41 11.28
C PHE A 37 -33.60 12.46 12.27
N LYS A 38 -34.35 11.90 13.22
CA LYS A 38 -33.79 11.05 14.27
C LYS A 38 -33.28 9.71 13.71
N ASP A 39 -34.08 9.09 12.84
CA ASP A 39 -33.74 7.78 12.29
C ASP A 39 -32.66 7.90 11.23
N PHE A 40 -32.69 8.94 10.38
CA PHE A 40 -31.60 9.21 9.44
C PHE A 40 -30.27 9.44 10.17
N THR A 41 -30.25 10.27 11.20
CA THR A 41 -29.03 10.54 11.97
C THR A 41 -28.49 9.28 12.62
N ARG A 42 -29.38 8.47 13.24
CA ARG A 42 -29.00 7.19 13.85
C ARG A 42 -28.40 6.22 12.82
N ILE A 43 -29.01 6.09 11.65
CA ILE A 43 -28.52 5.22 10.57
C ILE A 43 -27.16 5.72 10.05
N SER A 44 -27.01 7.02 9.83
CA SER A 44 -25.76 7.62 9.36
C SER A 44 -24.62 7.43 10.34
N ILE A 45 -24.85 7.62 11.65
CA ILE A 45 -23.84 7.36 12.70
C ILE A 45 -23.46 5.88 12.70
N LEU A 46 -24.45 4.98 12.66
CA LEU A 46 -24.21 3.53 12.68
C LEU A 46 -23.40 3.07 11.46
N ASN A 47 -23.75 3.54 10.27
CA ASN A 47 -23.03 3.20 9.04
C ASN A 47 -21.62 3.79 9.02
N THR A 48 -21.44 5.02 9.49
CA THR A 48 -20.11 5.64 9.64
C THR A 48 -19.24 4.80 10.56
N TRP A 49 -19.77 4.39 11.71
CA TRP A 49 -19.08 3.50 12.63
C TRP A 49 -18.73 2.15 11.99
N PHE A 50 -19.65 1.52 11.24
CA PHE A 50 -19.36 0.27 10.54
C PHE A 50 -18.28 0.41 9.47
N VAL A 51 -18.24 1.51 8.72
CA VAL A 51 -17.19 1.77 7.72
C VAL A 51 -15.84 1.88 8.43
N LEU A 52 -15.76 2.63 9.53
CA LEU A 52 -14.55 2.76 10.33
C LEU A 52 -14.09 1.40 10.86
N VAL A 53 -14.97 0.62 11.52
CA VAL A 53 -14.63 -0.72 12.02
C VAL A 53 -14.23 -1.67 10.88
N THR A 54 -14.90 -1.58 9.73
CA THR A 54 -14.56 -2.40 8.55
C THR A 54 -13.13 -2.11 8.07
N PHE A 55 -12.79 -0.83 7.96
CA PHE A 55 -11.50 -0.39 7.44
C PHE A 55 -10.36 -0.64 8.43
N PHE A 56 -10.56 -0.30 9.71
CA PHE A 56 -9.51 -0.35 10.73
C PHE A 56 -9.37 -1.69 11.44
N TYR A 57 -10.42 -2.52 11.49
CA TYR A 57 -10.38 -3.79 12.23
C TYR A 57 -10.67 -5.00 11.34
N ILE A 58 -11.80 -5.03 10.61
CA ILE A 58 -12.24 -6.25 9.91
C ILE A 58 -11.34 -6.59 8.72
N LYS A 59 -11.06 -5.63 7.82
CA LYS A 59 -10.17 -5.86 6.67
C LYS A 59 -8.76 -6.26 7.10
N PRO A 60 -8.08 -5.54 8.03
CA PRO A 60 -6.76 -5.93 8.53
C PRO A 60 -6.76 -7.32 9.18
N ARG A 61 -7.75 -7.62 10.05
CA ARG A 61 -7.91 -8.94 10.67
C ARG A 61 -8.05 -10.05 9.64
N ASN A 62 -8.89 -9.85 8.62
CA ASN A 62 -9.12 -10.85 7.59
C ASN A 62 -7.88 -11.06 6.70
N LEU A 63 -7.15 -9.98 6.39
CA LEU A 63 -5.86 -10.04 5.71
C LEU A 63 -4.84 -10.85 6.51
N PHE A 64 -4.69 -10.55 7.81
CA PHE A 64 -3.75 -11.25 8.68
C PHE A 64 -4.10 -12.74 8.84
N ARG A 65 -5.40 -13.06 8.95
CA ARG A 65 -5.89 -14.45 8.97
C ARG A 65 -5.56 -15.19 7.67
N LYS A 66 -5.72 -14.56 6.51
CA LYS A 66 -5.35 -15.13 5.21
C LYS A 66 -3.83 -15.36 5.13
N LEU A 67 -3.04 -14.38 5.52
CA LEU A 67 -1.58 -14.45 5.51
C LEU A 67 -1.04 -15.55 6.43
N LYS A 68 -1.60 -15.68 7.64
CA LYS A 68 -1.25 -16.76 8.58
C LYS A 68 -1.63 -18.15 8.06
N LYS A 69 -2.80 -18.29 7.40
CA LYS A 69 -3.27 -19.57 6.87
C LYS A 69 -2.48 -20.04 5.64
N LYS A 70 -2.19 -19.15 4.69
CA LYS A 70 -1.46 -19.49 3.45
C LYS A 70 0.06 -19.51 3.64
N GLY A 71 0.59 -18.74 4.60
CA GLY A 71 2.01 -18.47 4.76
C GLY A 71 2.47 -17.31 3.85
N PHE A 72 3.43 -16.50 4.33
CA PHE A 72 3.88 -15.27 3.66
C PHE A 72 4.32 -15.51 2.21
N LYS A 73 5.11 -16.57 1.96
CA LYS A 73 5.63 -16.89 0.62
C LYS A 73 4.52 -17.20 -0.39
N ARG A 74 3.55 -18.05 -0.02
CA ARG A 74 2.43 -18.40 -0.90
C ARG A 74 1.48 -17.21 -1.09
N PHE A 75 1.21 -16.44 -0.04
CA PHE A 75 0.42 -15.22 -0.13
C PHE A 75 1.06 -14.22 -1.11
N LEU A 76 2.36 -13.97 -1.00
CA LEU A 76 3.07 -13.06 -1.90
C LEU A 76 3.07 -13.59 -3.35
N MET A 77 3.24 -14.90 -3.54
CA MET A 77 3.30 -15.50 -4.88
C MET A 77 1.93 -15.57 -5.56
N GLU A 78 0.88 -15.98 -4.85
CA GLU A 78 -0.45 -16.21 -5.41
C GLU A 78 -1.32 -14.95 -5.42
N ASP A 79 -1.35 -14.21 -4.29
CA ASP A 79 -2.30 -13.11 -4.11
C ASP A 79 -1.72 -11.74 -4.54
N LEU A 80 -0.38 -11.59 -4.57
CA LEU A 80 0.27 -10.35 -5.05
C LEU A 80 0.85 -10.53 -6.46
N LEU A 81 1.75 -11.48 -6.64
CA LEU A 81 2.44 -11.73 -7.92
C LEU A 81 1.63 -12.62 -8.89
N GLY A 82 0.59 -13.30 -8.40
CA GLY A 82 -0.29 -14.17 -9.18
C GLY A 82 -1.50 -13.45 -9.79
N SER A 83 -1.56 -12.12 -9.68
CA SER A 83 -2.52 -11.30 -10.43
C SER A 83 -2.39 -11.54 -11.94
N ASP A 84 -3.49 -11.47 -12.70
CA ASP A 84 -3.51 -11.57 -14.18
C ASP A 84 -2.81 -10.39 -14.89
N ASP A 85 -2.07 -9.56 -14.14
CA ASP A 85 -1.25 -8.49 -14.71
C ASP A 85 -0.02 -9.07 -15.43
N SER A 86 0.38 -8.43 -16.53
CA SER A 86 1.60 -8.79 -17.27
C SER A 86 2.86 -8.63 -16.42
N ALA A 87 3.90 -9.41 -16.74
CA ALA A 87 5.22 -9.30 -16.10
C ALA A 87 5.77 -7.87 -16.10
N GLU A 88 5.59 -7.13 -17.20
CA GLU A 88 5.96 -5.71 -17.33
C GLU A 88 5.25 -4.85 -16.29
N LYS A 89 3.93 -4.96 -16.20
CA LYS A 89 3.13 -4.15 -15.27
C LYS A 89 3.51 -4.44 -13.82
N LYS A 90 3.77 -5.71 -13.48
CA LYS A 90 4.27 -6.09 -12.15
C LYS A 90 5.66 -5.50 -11.88
N ALA A 91 6.59 -5.60 -12.84
CA ALA A 91 7.94 -5.04 -12.71
C ALA A 91 7.93 -3.52 -12.55
N PHE A 92 7.13 -2.79 -13.33
CA PHE A 92 6.95 -1.35 -13.18
C PHE A 92 6.31 -0.98 -11.84
N SER A 93 5.38 -1.80 -11.34
CA SER A 93 4.80 -1.61 -10.01
C SER A 93 5.85 -1.74 -8.91
N ILE A 94 6.75 -2.72 -9.03
CA ILE A 94 7.87 -2.92 -8.10
C ILE A 94 8.83 -1.75 -8.16
N ALA A 95 9.24 -1.34 -9.35
CA ALA A 95 10.13 -0.21 -9.56
C ALA A 95 9.55 1.09 -8.97
N LEU A 96 8.27 1.38 -9.22
CA LEU A 96 7.58 2.52 -8.63
C LEU A 96 7.55 2.45 -7.11
N GLY A 97 7.25 1.28 -6.54
CA GLY A 97 7.27 1.06 -5.10
C GLY A 97 8.64 1.39 -4.51
N VAL A 98 9.70 0.77 -5.01
CA VAL A 98 11.08 0.98 -4.53
C VAL A 98 11.52 2.44 -4.69
N PHE A 99 11.20 3.06 -5.82
CA PHE A 99 11.51 4.47 -6.06
C PHE A 99 10.90 5.36 -4.98
N ILE A 100 9.59 5.20 -4.71
CA ILE A 100 8.90 6.00 -3.70
C ILE A 100 9.40 5.65 -2.29
N GLY A 101 9.63 4.37 -1.99
CA GLY A 101 10.08 3.94 -0.66
C GLY A 101 11.48 4.43 -0.27
N LEU A 102 12.36 4.71 -1.24
CA LEU A 102 13.70 5.24 -0.98
C LEU A 102 13.81 6.76 -1.21
N SER A 103 12.79 7.38 -1.78
CA SER A 103 12.76 8.82 -2.05
C SER A 103 12.60 9.65 -0.77
N PRO A 104 13.04 10.92 -0.76
CA PRO A 104 13.05 11.78 0.43
C PRO A 104 11.66 12.32 0.86
N ILE A 105 10.55 11.78 0.33
CA ILE A 105 9.17 12.20 0.64
C ILE A 105 8.59 11.46 1.86
N TRP A 106 9.26 11.58 3.00
CA TRP A 106 8.87 10.94 4.26
C TRP A 106 7.44 11.31 4.68
N GLY A 107 6.69 10.31 5.15
CA GLY A 107 5.30 10.46 5.60
C GLY A 107 4.26 10.45 4.48
N PHE A 108 4.66 10.65 3.22
CA PHE A 108 3.74 10.69 2.08
C PHE A 108 3.87 9.50 1.12
N HIS A 109 4.78 8.55 1.39
CA HIS A 109 5.03 7.38 0.53
C HIS A 109 3.76 6.63 0.12
N THR A 110 2.88 6.30 1.08
CA THR A 110 1.66 5.53 0.81
C THR A 110 0.69 6.27 -0.11
N VAL A 111 0.48 7.57 0.13
CA VAL A 111 -0.44 8.37 -0.70
C VAL A 111 0.14 8.51 -2.10
N THR A 112 1.42 8.88 -2.20
CA THR A 112 2.10 9.10 -3.48
C THR A 112 2.18 7.82 -4.30
N VAL A 113 2.53 6.68 -3.70
CA VAL A 113 2.66 5.42 -4.46
C VAL A 113 1.30 4.94 -4.97
N ILE A 114 0.24 5.03 -4.16
CA ILE A 114 -1.11 4.62 -4.58
C ILE A 114 -1.62 5.56 -5.67
N PHE A 115 -1.42 6.87 -5.50
CA PHE A 115 -1.81 7.87 -6.49
C PHE A 115 -1.10 7.66 -7.84
N LEU A 116 0.23 7.49 -7.83
CA LEU A 116 0.99 7.24 -9.06
C LEU A 116 0.67 5.88 -9.67
N ALA A 117 0.46 4.85 -8.85
CA ALA A 117 0.05 3.54 -9.36
C ALA A 117 -1.34 3.58 -10.03
N LEU A 118 -2.26 4.42 -9.53
CA LEU A 118 -3.54 4.68 -10.19
C LEU A 118 -3.35 5.43 -11.50
N LEU A 119 -2.58 6.51 -11.50
CA LEU A 119 -2.34 7.35 -12.68
C LEU A 119 -1.68 6.57 -13.82
N LEU A 120 -0.73 5.71 -13.48
CA LEU A 120 0.04 4.88 -14.43
C LEU A 120 -0.63 3.53 -14.75
N ASN A 121 -1.85 3.28 -14.25
CA ASN A 121 -2.56 2.01 -14.40
C ASN A 121 -1.73 0.78 -13.98
N LEU A 122 -0.96 0.89 -12.89
CA LEU A 122 -0.11 -0.15 -12.33
C LEU A 122 -0.81 -0.95 -11.21
N ASN A 123 -0.19 -2.05 -10.77
CA ASN A 123 -0.68 -2.84 -9.65
C ASN A 123 -0.40 -2.13 -8.32
N LYS A 124 -1.44 -1.49 -7.78
CA LYS A 124 -1.41 -0.74 -6.52
C LYS A 124 -0.90 -1.56 -5.33
N VAL A 125 -1.23 -2.84 -5.28
CA VAL A 125 -0.90 -3.69 -4.13
C VAL A 125 0.59 -4.02 -4.15
N ILE A 126 1.13 -4.37 -5.32
CA ILE A 126 2.56 -4.58 -5.51
C ILE A 126 3.33 -3.28 -5.24
N ALA A 127 2.91 -2.16 -5.83
CA ALA A 127 3.57 -0.87 -5.64
C ALA A 127 3.59 -0.45 -4.16
N PHE A 128 2.47 -0.60 -3.45
CA PHE A 128 2.40 -0.36 -2.01
C PHE A 128 3.30 -1.31 -1.20
N ALA A 129 3.33 -2.61 -1.51
CA ALA A 129 4.18 -3.55 -0.80
C ALA A 129 5.66 -3.16 -0.91
N PHE A 130 6.10 -2.76 -2.10
CA PHE A 130 7.49 -2.37 -2.36
C PHE A 130 7.82 -0.92 -1.98
N SER A 131 6.83 -0.06 -1.67
CA SER A 131 7.11 1.25 -1.08
C SER A 131 7.49 1.18 0.40
N ASN A 132 7.23 0.06 1.06
CA ASN A 132 7.55 -0.14 2.48
C ASN A 132 8.99 -0.68 2.70
N VAL A 133 9.92 -0.40 1.78
CA VAL A 133 11.34 -0.83 1.87
C VAL A 133 12.08 -0.09 3.01
N SER A 134 11.67 1.15 3.32
CA SER A 134 12.23 1.96 4.41
C SER A 134 11.69 1.60 5.80
N LEU A 135 11.79 0.32 6.19
CA LEU A 135 11.40 -0.11 7.54
C LEU A 135 12.32 0.54 8.59
N PRO A 136 11.85 0.78 9.84
CA PRO A 136 12.64 1.44 10.88
C PRO A 136 14.08 0.93 11.06
N PRO A 137 14.35 -0.39 11.02
CA PRO A 137 15.72 -0.91 11.13
C PRO A 137 16.62 -0.55 9.93
N PHE A 138 16.05 -0.28 8.76
CA PHE A 138 16.80 0.05 7.53
C PHE A 138 17.05 1.55 7.36
N ILE A 139 16.36 2.41 8.12
CA ILE A 139 16.51 3.88 8.03
C ILE A 139 17.96 4.34 8.21
N PRO A 140 18.74 3.87 9.21
CA PRO A 140 20.13 4.31 9.38
C PRO A 140 21.00 4.00 8.15
N PHE A 141 20.78 2.85 7.52
CA PHE A 141 21.49 2.44 6.31
C PHE A 141 21.10 3.31 5.12
N ILE A 142 19.81 3.56 4.92
CA ILE A 142 19.31 4.42 3.84
C ILE A 142 19.89 5.83 3.99
N LEU A 143 19.89 6.40 5.20
CA LEU A 143 20.47 7.71 5.47
C LEU A 143 21.98 7.71 5.20
N TYR A 144 22.72 6.72 5.68
CA TYR A 144 24.16 6.60 5.45
C TYR A 144 24.50 6.55 3.96
N PHE A 145 23.84 5.66 3.20
CA PHE A 145 24.09 5.54 1.76
C PHE A 145 23.65 6.79 0.99
N SER A 146 22.51 7.39 1.37
CA SER A 146 22.05 8.64 0.76
C SER A 146 23.02 9.78 1.00
N LEU A 147 23.50 9.97 2.24
CA LEU A 147 24.48 11.01 2.55
C LEU A 147 25.82 10.77 1.85
N LYS A 148 26.31 9.52 1.85
CA LYS A 148 27.56 9.15 1.18
C LYS A 148 27.51 9.39 -0.33
N LEU A 149 26.43 8.93 -0.99
CA LEU A 149 26.23 9.14 -2.42
C LEU A 149 26.04 10.61 -2.75
N GLY A 150 25.25 11.33 -1.96
CA GLY A 150 25.01 12.76 -2.14
C GLY A 150 26.26 13.60 -2.00
N SER A 151 27.05 13.36 -0.94
CA SER A 151 28.31 14.06 -0.69
C SER A 151 29.31 13.79 -1.81
N TRP A 152 29.37 12.53 -2.28
CA TRP A 152 30.22 12.16 -3.42
C TRP A 152 29.83 12.88 -4.71
N ILE A 153 28.52 12.99 -5.01
CA ILE A 153 28.01 13.69 -6.20
C ILE A 153 28.23 15.21 -6.10
N LEU A 154 28.08 15.78 -4.91
CA LEU A 154 28.25 17.21 -4.67
C LEU A 154 29.73 17.61 -4.51
N GLY A 155 30.66 16.66 -4.51
CA GLY A 155 32.09 16.92 -4.29
C GLY A 155 32.40 17.40 -2.86
N GLU A 156 31.51 17.13 -1.92
CA GLU A 156 31.63 17.55 -0.53
C GLU A 156 32.29 16.46 0.32
N SER A 157 33.20 16.85 1.21
CA SER A 157 33.78 15.91 2.16
C SER A 157 32.72 15.48 3.17
N PHE A 158 32.39 14.18 3.16
CA PHE A 158 31.63 13.54 4.23
C PHE A 158 32.57 13.38 5.43
N VAL A 159 32.67 14.41 6.25
CA VAL A 159 33.39 14.34 7.53
C VAL A 159 32.35 14.42 8.61
N LEU A 160 32.14 13.32 9.34
CA LEU A 160 31.36 13.32 10.57
C LEU A 160 32.19 14.01 11.68
N SER A 161 32.48 15.30 11.50
CA SER A 161 33.31 16.06 12.44
C SER A 161 32.40 16.76 13.43
N MET A 162 32.56 16.47 14.72
CA MET A 162 31.93 17.21 15.82
C MET A 162 32.68 18.52 16.12
N SER A 163 33.14 19.23 15.09
CA SER A 163 33.89 20.48 15.29
C SER A 163 33.00 21.69 15.04
N GLU A 164 33.23 22.72 15.86
CA GLU A 164 32.47 23.94 16.11
C GLU A 164 32.22 24.82 14.86
N ILE A 165 31.49 24.31 13.89
CA ILE A 165 30.97 25.06 12.74
C ILE A 165 29.50 25.39 13.03
N ASP A 166 29.03 26.54 12.53
CA ASP A 166 27.64 26.97 12.64
C ASP A 166 26.67 25.82 12.28
N PRO A 167 25.90 25.30 13.25
CA PRO A 167 25.03 24.14 13.05
C PRO A 167 24.02 24.32 11.92
N SER A 168 23.67 25.57 11.60
CA SER A 168 22.70 25.90 10.55
C SER A 168 23.24 25.63 9.14
N ILE A 169 24.50 25.95 8.87
CA ILE A 169 25.16 25.78 7.57
C ILE A 169 25.42 24.29 7.31
N GLU A 170 25.84 23.56 8.34
CA GLU A 170 26.09 22.13 8.25
C GLU A 170 24.80 21.34 7.99
N LEU A 171 23.70 21.71 8.65
CA LEU A 171 22.40 21.07 8.45
C LEU A 171 21.90 21.21 7.02
N VAL A 172 22.03 22.40 6.41
CA VAL A 172 21.63 22.63 5.01
C VAL A 172 22.48 21.78 4.06
N LYS A 173 23.78 21.68 4.32
CA LYS A 173 24.72 20.86 3.54
C LYS A 173 24.33 19.38 3.59
N TYR A 174 24.10 18.84 4.78
CA TYR A 174 23.67 17.44 4.93
C TYR A 174 22.29 17.18 4.35
N LEU A 175 21.34 18.12 4.50
CA LEU A 175 20.01 17.98 3.91
C LEU A 175 20.09 17.96 2.38
N LYS A 176 20.89 18.83 1.77
CA LYS A 176 21.12 18.86 0.32
C LYS A 176 21.76 17.55 -0.16
N SER A 177 22.81 17.11 0.50
CA SER A 177 23.46 15.82 0.22
C SER A 177 22.47 14.67 0.36
N TYR A 178 21.67 14.64 1.41
CA TYR A 178 20.64 13.63 1.61
C TYR A 178 19.61 13.62 0.47
N ILE A 179 19.06 14.77 0.07
CA ILE A 179 18.05 14.85 -1.00
C ILE A 179 18.63 14.35 -2.33
N VAL A 180 19.82 14.81 -2.71
CA VAL A 180 20.48 14.40 -3.96
C VAL A 180 20.79 12.92 -3.94
N GLY A 181 21.42 12.44 -2.87
CA GLY A 181 21.83 11.05 -2.78
C GLY A 181 20.67 10.08 -2.61
N SER A 182 19.60 10.45 -1.90
CA SER A 182 18.39 9.62 -1.79
C SER A 182 17.64 9.50 -3.11
N LEU A 183 17.60 10.58 -3.93
CA LEU A 183 17.01 10.53 -5.27
C LEU A 183 17.83 9.63 -6.20
N VAL A 184 19.16 9.73 -6.17
CA VAL A 184 20.03 8.86 -6.97
C VAL A 184 19.92 7.41 -6.51
N LEU A 185 19.92 7.17 -5.19
CA LEU A 185 19.73 5.85 -4.61
C LEU A 185 18.37 5.26 -4.99
N SER A 186 17.30 6.05 -4.95
CA SER A 186 15.96 5.57 -5.28
C SER A 186 15.81 5.22 -6.76
N VAL A 187 16.36 6.05 -7.67
CA VAL A 187 16.35 5.78 -9.11
C VAL A 187 17.14 4.52 -9.44
N THR A 188 18.36 4.41 -8.92
CA THR A 188 19.24 3.25 -9.19
C THR A 188 18.67 1.95 -8.62
N ALA A 189 18.12 1.99 -7.40
CA ALA A 189 17.44 0.86 -6.79
C ALA A 189 16.16 0.48 -7.55
N ALA A 190 15.36 1.46 -7.99
CA ALA A 190 14.13 1.20 -8.75
C ALA A 190 14.41 0.53 -10.11
N ILE A 191 15.43 1.02 -10.85
CA ILE A 191 15.83 0.42 -12.13
C ILE A 191 16.35 -1.01 -11.91
N SER A 192 17.25 -1.21 -10.95
CA SER A 192 17.82 -2.54 -10.68
C SER A 192 16.77 -3.54 -10.22
N CYS A 193 15.90 -3.18 -9.26
CA CYS A 193 14.81 -4.03 -8.82
C CYS A 193 13.77 -4.29 -9.92
N GLY A 194 13.45 -3.28 -10.74
CA GLY A 194 12.54 -3.42 -11.88
C GLY A 194 13.06 -4.42 -12.91
N ILE A 195 14.31 -4.27 -13.35
CA ILE A 195 14.94 -5.19 -14.32
C ILE A 195 15.03 -6.60 -13.74
N LEU A 196 15.53 -6.75 -12.51
CA LEU A 196 15.69 -8.05 -11.88
C LEU A 196 14.34 -8.76 -11.71
N SER A 197 13.31 -8.01 -11.31
CA SER A 197 11.96 -8.57 -11.20
C SER A 197 11.37 -8.92 -12.56
N TYR A 198 11.60 -8.12 -13.60
CA TYR A 198 11.11 -8.42 -14.93
C TYR A 198 11.71 -9.73 -15.46
N ILE A 199 13.02 -9.89 -15.35
CA ILE A 199 13.73 -11.12 -15.73
C ILE A 199 13.19 -12.31 -14.93
N PHE A 200 13.05 -12.15 -13.61
CA PHE A 200 12.53 -13.21 -12.75
C PHE A 200 11.12 -13.65 -13.15
N LEU A 201 10.21 -12.70 -13.40
CA LEU A 201 8.82 -12.98 -13.78
C LEU A 201 8.74 -13.62 -15.16
N MET A 202 9.51 -13.12 -16.13
CA MET A 202 9.60 -13.69 -17.48
C MET A 202 10.05 -15.15 -17.48
N LEU A 203 11.07 -15.48 -16.68
CA LEU A 203 11.55 -16.87 -16.55
C LEU A 203 10.48 -17.78 -15.92
N PHE A 204 9.69 -17.25 -14.98
CA PHE A 204 8.65 -18.00 -14.28
C PHE A 204 7.41 -18.24 -15.16
N GLU A 205 6.99 -17.23 -15.92
CA GLU A 205 5.88 -17.35 -16.88
C GLU A 205 6.20 -18.35 -17.99
N ARG A 206 7.43 -18.33 -18.51
CA ARG A 206 7.89 -19.31 -19.51
C ARG A 206 7.82 -20.75 -18.99
N LYS A 207 8.18 -20.97 -17.71
CA LYS A 207 8.10 -22.30 -17.08
C LYS A 207 6.65 -22.78 -16.92
N LYS A 208 5.72 -21.88 -16.56
CA LYS A 208 4.30 -22.21 -16.42
C LYS A 208 3.64 -22.60 -17.74
N ILE A 209 4.05 -21.99 -18.86
CA ILE A 209 3.56 -22.35 -20.20
C ILE A 209 4.05 -23.75 -20.59
N LEU A 210 5.28 -24.12 -20.23
CA LEU A 210 5.87 -25.43 -20.53
C LEU A 210 5.33 -26.58 -19.67
N ASP A 211 4.91 -26.32 -18.42
CA ASP A 211 4.30 -27.34 -17.53
C ASP A 211 2.81 -27.60 -17.84
N ASN A 212 2.14 -26.68 -18.55
CA ASN A 212 0.70 -26.73 -18.83
C ASN A 212 0.35 -27.11 -20.29
N GLY A 213 1.35 -27.36 -21.14
CA GLY A 213 1.19 -27.80 -22.54
C GLY A 213 1.73 -29.21 -22.74
#